data_AF-A0A8W8L9E8-F1
#
_entry.id   AF-A0A8W8L9E8-F1
#
_cell.length_a   1.000
_cell.length_b   1.000
_cell.length_c   1.000
_cell.angle_alpha   90.00
_cell.angle_beta   90.00
_cell.angle_gamma   90.00
#
_symmetry.space_group_name_H-M   'P 1'
#
loop_
_entity.id
_entity.type
_entity.pdbx_description
1 polymer ?
#
loop_
_entity_poly.entity_id
_entity_poly.type
_entity_poly.pdbx_seq_one_letter_code
_entity_poly.pdbx_strand_id
1 'polypeptide(L)'
;DRCKSGLDLKTMWVEIGLILVEILTACADGLTMEGCENGWTFHKHLCYQLNSDPYGTLTHGEAIAVCMAKGADLTSVWGKKERDFIAQELLSTSKEESAWIGLRQDYRGNKYVWTWSDGSPADEASWKYGNTDDFTGLCGILRTDGTEDLRNCTDPLRTFICKKNLKMWYVVSDVFENAYRDEDFSVEPQKLLFERVWPPKVELINDYLKHLAKTTVSKETDCAYKCFRANACRAFSVQCIVNWNCEKYDCEVYRPNAF
;
A
#
# COMPACT_ATOMS: atom_id res chain seq x y z
N ASP A 1 -49.24 -41.70 1.18
CA ASP A 1 -48.14 -41.30 2.09
C ASP A 1 -47.22 -40.25 1.49
N ARG A 2 -47.11 -39.12 2.22
CA ARG A 2 -45.96 -38.21 2.35
C ARG A 2 -45.19 -37.73 1.09
N CYS A 3 -45.59 -36.58 0.56
CA CYS A 3 -44.61 -35.58 0.10
C CYS A 3 -43.93 -34.97 1.34
N LYS A 4 -42.71 -35.42 1.65
CA LYS A 4 -41.78 -34.69 2.53
C LYS A 4 -40.76 -33.97 1.65
N SER A 5 -41.13 -32.81 1.13
CA SER A 5 -40.15 -31.79 0.72
C SER A 5 -39.88 -30.90 1.93
N GLY A 6 -39.12 -31.42 2.89
CA GLY A 6 -38.54 -30.58 3.93
C GLY A 6 -37.24 -30.02 3.38
N LEU A 7 -37.25 -28.76 2.93
CA LEU A 7 -36.00 -28.02 2.83
C LEU A 7 -35.40 -27.99 4.24
N ASP A 8 -34.20 -28.54 4.40
CA ASP A 8 -33.50 -28.56 5.68
C ASP A 8 -33.10 -27.12 6.04
N LEU A 9 -33.75 -26.58 7.07
CA LEU A 9 -33.44 -25.25 7.61
C LEU A 9 -31.96 -25.11 7.92
N LYS A 10 -31.25 -26.17 8.35
CA LYS A 10 -29.81 -26.08 8.63
C LYS A 10 -28.99 -25.82 7.39
N THR A 11 -29.28 -26.48 6.28
CA THR A 11 -28.62 -26.18 4.99
C THR A 11 -28.94 -24.77 4.52
N MET A 12 -30.16 -24.28 4.75
CA MET A 12 -30.55 -22.92 4.39
C MET A 12 -29.78 -21.86 5.19
N TRP A 13 -29.54 -22.07 6.49
CA TRP A 13 -28.73 -21.17 7.32
C TRP A 13 -27.25 -21.18 6.93
N VAL A 14 -26.71 -22.32 6.47
CA VAL A 14 -25.33 -22.43 5.98
C VAL A 14 -25.18 -21.68 4.65
N GLU A 15 -26.10 -21.87 3.71
CA GLU A 15 -26.09 -21.17 2.42
C GLU A 15 -26.33 -19.66 2.59
N ILE A 16 -27.28 -19.25 3.44
CA ILE A 16 -27.45 -17.83 3.79
C ILE A 16 -26.20 -17.28 4.47
N GLY A 17 -25.56 -18.07 5.34
CA GLY A 17 -24.29 -17.71 5.98
C GLY A 17 -23.16 -17.51 4.97
N LEU A 18 -23.02 -18.40 3.99
CA LEU A 18 -22.04 -18.30 2.91
C LEU A 18 -22.31 -17.11 2.00
N ILE A 19 -23.57 -16.90 1.60
CA ILE A 19 -23.99 -15.74 0.79
C ILE A 19 -23.75 -14.43 1.56
N LEU A 20 -24.04 -14.39 2.86
CA LEU A 20 -23.75 -13.21 3.69
C LEU A 20 -22.25 -12.98 3.85
N VAL A 21 -21.43 -14.04 3.94
CA VAL A 21 -19.96 -13.93 3.91
C VAL A 21 -19.48 -13.39 2.57
N GLU A 22 -20.00 -13.90 1.44
CA GLU A 22 -19.67 -13.42 0.10
C GLU A 22 -20.07 -11.95 -0.12
N ILE A 23 -21.26 -11.56 0.35
CA ILE A 23 -21.76 -10.17 0.28
C ILE A 23 -20.95 -9.25 1.22
N LEU A 24 -20.56 -9.71 2.41
CA LEU A 24 -19.69 -8.95 3.32
C LEU A 24 -18.25 -8.86 2.81
N THR A 25 -17.75 -9.86 2.08
CA THR A 25 -16.45 -9.74 1.38
C THR A 25 -16.53 -8.79 0.19
N ALA A 26 -17.65 -8.76 -0.54
CA ALA A 26 -17.84 -7.88 -1.70
C ALA A 26 -17.94 -6.38 -1.34
N CYS A 27 -18.20 -6.02 -0.07
CA CYS A 27 -18.20 -4.61 0.34
C CYS A 27 -16.81 -4.06 0.76
N ALA A 28 -15.77 -4.89 0.73
CA ALA A 28 -14.39 -4.46 1.03
C ALA A 28 -13.62 -3.96 -0.20
N ASP A 29 -14.14 -4.15 -1.41
CA ASP A 29 -13.41 -3.98 -2.68
C ASP A 29 -13.43 -2.55 -3.24
N GLY A 30 -13.43 -1.53 -2.38
CA GLY A 30 -13.44 -0.13 -2.81
C GLY A 30 -12.12 0.59 -2.54
N LEU A 31 -11.81 1.60 -3.36
CA LEU A 31 -10.70 2.54 -3.14
C LEU A 31 -11.17 3.85 -2.49
N THR A 32 -10.33 4.46 -1.64
CA THR A 32 -10.48 5.83 -1.12
C THR A 32 -10.34 6.86 -2.25
N MET A 33 -10.71 8.11 -1.99
CA MET A 33 -10.54 9.19 -2.97
C MET A 33 -9.09 9.33 -3.45
N GLU A 34 -8.11 8.99 -2.61
CA GLU A 34 -6.69 9.04 -2.92
C GLU A 34 -6.16 7.80 -3.66
N GLY A 35 -6.97 6.74 -3.77
CA GLY A 35 -6.64 5.51 -4.47
C GLY A 35 -6.04 4.40 -3.61
N CYS A 36 -5.99 4.55 -2.28
CA CYS A 36 -5.69 3.44 -1.38
C CYS A 36 -6.94 2.55 -1.22
N GLU A 37 -6.80 1.30 -0.80
CA GLU A 37 -7.96 0.46 -0.46
C GLU A 37 -8.73 1.04 0.74
N ASN A 38 -10.02 0.74 0.84
CA ASN A 38 -10.83 1.15 1.98
C ASN A 38 -10.21 0.66 3.30
N GLY A 39 -10.18 1.54 4.30
CA GLY A 39 -9.50 1.28 5.58
C GLY A 39 -7.99 1.47 5.53
N TRP A 40 -7.42 1.99 4.43
CA TRP A 40 -6.05 2.47 4.37
C TRP A 40 -6.02 4.00 4.23
N THR A 41 -5.12 4.65 4.94
CA THR A 41 -4.87 6.08 4.87
C THR A 41 -3.74 6.38 3.90
N PHE A 42 -3.98 7.28 2.95
CA PHE A 42 -2.96 7.76 2.03
C PHE A 42 -2.02 8.76 2.69
N HIS A 43 -0.70 8.57 2.50
CA HIS A 43 0.30 9.57 2.82
C HIS A 43 1.41 9.57 1.76
N LYS A 44 1.46 10.64 0.97
CA LYS A 44 2.39 10.87 -0.16
C LYS A 44 2.29 9.88 -1.31
N HIS A 45 2.94 8.72 -1.22
CA HIS A 45 2.96 7.72 -2.30
C HIS A 45 2.72 6.31 -1.73
N LEU A 46 2.15 6.27 -0.52
CA LEU A 46 2.11 5.11 0.34
C LEU A 46 0.71 5.03 0.95
N CYS A 47 0.26 3.81 1.18
CA CYS A 47 -0.95 3.50 1.91
C CYS A 47 -0.56 2.87 3.25
N TYR A 48 -1.14 3.38 4.34
CA TYR A 48 -0.93 2.90 5.70
C TYR A 48 -2.24 2.33 6.23
N GLN A 49 -2.18 1.25 6.99
CA GLN A 49 -3.34 0.72 7.69
C GLN A 49 -2.95 0.46 9.13
N LEU A 50 -3.59 1.20 10.03
CA LEU A 50 -3.55 0.87 11.44
C LEU A 50 -4.50 -0.30 11.69
N ASN A 51 -3.94 -1.38 12.20
CA ASN A 51 -4.71 -2.57 12.55
C ASN A 51 -4.75 -2.70 14.06
N SER A 52 -5.90 -3.14 14.56
CA SER A 52 -6.07 -3.63 15.92
C SER A 52 -6.71 -5.01 15.82
N ASP A 53 -6.07 -6.04 16.36
CA ASP A 53 -6.64 -7.39 16.34
C ASP A 53 -7.89 -7.45 17.24
N PRO A 54 -9.08 -7.79 16.69
CA PRO A 54 -10.30 -7.90 17.49
C PRO A 54 -10.32 -9.16 18.37
N TYR A 55 -9.49 -10.17 18.09
CA TYR A 55 -9.54 -11.48 18.77
C TYR A 55 -8.45 -11.66 19.83
N GLY A 56 -7.49 -10.75 19.93
CA GLY A 56 -6.42 -10.86 20.91
C GLY A 56 -5.30 -9.84 20.73
N THR A 57 -4.15 -10.23 21.26
CA THR A 57 -2.85 -9.55 21.13
C THR A 57 -1.95 -10.42 20.26
N LEU A 58 -1.19 -9.80 19.36
CA LEU A 58 -0.27 -10.48 18.46
C LEU A 58 1.18 -10.23 18.88
N THR A 59 2.01 -11.24 18.67
CA THR A 59 3.46 -11.10 18.65
C THR A 59 3.89 -10.30 17.42
N HIS A 60 5.11 -9.78 17.43
CA HIS A 60 5.66 -9.04 16.28
C HIS A 60 5.67 -9.87 15.00
N GLY A 61 6.04 -11.15 15.10
CA GLY A 61 6.07 -12.07 13.96
C GLY A 61 4.69 -12.34 13.35
N GLU A 62 3.65 -12.47 14.19
CA GLU A 62 2.27 -12.62 13.71
C GLU A 62 1.78 -11.35 13.03
N ALA A 63 2.09 -10.17 13.57
CA ALA A 63 1.75 -8.91 12.94
C ALA A 63 2.41 -8.76 11.55
N ILE A 64 3.68 -9.19 11.39
CA ILE A 64 4.35 -9.26 10.08
C ILE A 64 3.53 -10.12 9.11
N ALA A 65 3.13 -11.32 9.54
CA ALA A 65 2.36 -12.24 8.70
C ALA A 65 1.03 -11.64 8.24
N VAL A 66 0.34 -10.88 9.12
CA VAL A 66 -0.90 -10.19 8.77
C VAL A 66 -0.67 -9.10 7.71
N CYS A 67 0.37 -8.29 7.83
CA CYS A 67 0.68 -7.29 6.81
C CYS A 67 1.04 -7.94 5.46
N MET A 68 1.86 -9.00 5.48
CA MET A 68 2.24 -9.74 4.27
C MET A 68 1.02 -10.35 3.56
N ALA A 69 0.06 -10.90 4.31
CA ALA A 69 -1.18 -11.42 3.76
C ALA A 69 -2.02 -10.35 3.04
N LYS A 70 -1.83 -9.06 3.36
CA LYS A 70 -2.47 -7.90 2.72
C LYS A 70 -1.63 -7.28 1.58
N GLY A 71 -0.55 -7.94 1.16
CA GLY A 71 0.38 -7.41 0.16
C GLY A 71 1.13 -6.17 0.65
N ALA A 72 1.37 -6.07 1.95
CA ALA A 72 2.04 -4.96 2.60
C ALA A 72 3.13 -5.47 3.56
N ASP A 73 3.87 -4.53 4.12
CA ASP A 73 4.85 -4.83 5.16
C ASP A 73 4.51 -4.10 6.44
N LEU A 74 5.04 -4.59 7.55
CA LEU A 74 4.95 -3.88 8.81
C LEU A 74 5.84 -2.62 8.72
N THR A 75 5.30 -1.47 9.13
CA THR A 75 5.81 -0.17 8.70
C THR A 75 7.27 0.06 9.12
N SER A 76 8.13 0.43 8.17
CA SER A 76 9.31 1.24 8.46
C SER A 76 8.89 2.63 8.93
N VAL A 77 9.73 3.33 9.68
CA VAL A 77 9.54 4.77 9.96
C VAL A 77 10.72 5.55 9.41
N TRP A 78 10.50 6.43 8.43
CA TRP A 78 11.56 7.22 7.80
C TRP A 78 11.37 8.73 7.99
N GLY A 79 12.19 9.30 8.87
CA GLY A 79 12.21 10.73 9.15
C GLY A 79 11.01 11.25 9.94
N LYS A 80 11.14 12.50 10.43
CA LYS A 80 10.20 13.08 11.39
C LYS A 80 8.77 13.21 10.87
N LYS A 81 8.58 13.60 9.60
CA LYS A 81 7.25 13.85 9.03
C LYS A 81 6.40 12.59 8.94
N GLU A 82 7.00 11.46 8.59
CA GLU A 82 6.29 10.18 8.54
C GLU A 82 5.94 9.73 9.96
N ARG A 83 6.89 9.81 10.89
CA ARG A 83 6.66 9.47 12.29
C ARG A 83 5.52 10.26 12.93
N ASP A 84 5.52 11.58 12.74
CA ASP A 84 4.48 12.46 13.28
C ASP A 84 3.10 12.12 12.68
N PHE A 85 3.04 11.79 11.38
CA PHE A 85 1.81 11.33 10.72
C PHE A 85 1.31 10.02 11.32
N ILE A 86 2.17 9.00 11.43
CA ILE A 86 1.78 7.70 11.97
C ILE A 86 1.32 7.83 13.44
N ALA A 87 2.02 8.65 14.23
CA ALA A 87 1.66 8.91 15.63
C ALA A 87 0.27 9.59 15.76
N GLN A 88 -0.05 10.52 14.86
CA GLN A 88 -1.38 11.13 14.80
C GLN A 88 -2.47 10.14 14.42
N GLU A 89 -2.23 9.26 13.44
CA GLU A 89 -3.17 8.19 13.07
C GLU A 89 -3.37 7.18 14.21
N LEU A 90 -2.29 6.86 14.95
CA LEU A 90 -2.38 6.03 16.16
C LEU A 90 -3.26 6.68 17.22
N LEU A 91 -3.04 7.96 17.51
CA LEU A 91 -3.81 8.73 18.49
C LEU A 91 -5.30 8.81 18.15
N SER A 92 -5.64 8.93 16.86
CA SER A 92 -7.03 9.12 16.41
C SER A 92 -7.84 7.83 16.45
N THR A 93 -7.19 6.68 16.30
CA THR A 93 -7.86 5.42 15.97
C THR A 93 -7.66 4.33 17.03
N SER A 94 -6.59 4.38 17.83
CA SER A 94 -6.24 3.37 18.83
C SER A 94 -6.56 3.81 20.26
N LYS A 95 -7.08 2.88 21.06
CA LYS A 95 -7.13 3.03 22.54
C LYS A 95 -5.80 2.65 23.21
N GLU A 96 -4.94 1.92 22.49
CA GLU A 96 -3.59 1.55 22.94
C GLU A 96 -2.60 2.68 22.66
N GLU A 97 -1.62 2.85 23.56
CA GLU A 97 -0.63 3.92 23.50
C GLU A 97 0.54 3.63 22.54
N SER A 98 0.58 2.46 21.90
CA SER A 98 1.67 2.05 21.02
C SER A 98 1.24 1.01 20.00
N ALA A 99 2.01 0.82 18.94
CA ALA A 99 1.80 -0.23 17.94
C ALA A 99 3.12 -0.84 17.48
N TRP A 100 3.09 -2.10 17.04
CA TRP A 100 4.25 -2.73 16.40
C TRP A 100 4.63 -1.97 15.13
N ILE A 101 5.94 -1.79 14.94
CA ILE A 101 6.58 -1.32 13.71
C ILE A 101 7.61 -2.35 13.22
N GLY A 102 8.02 -2.28 11.96
CA GLY A 102 8.76 -3.36 11.28
C GLY A 102 10.19 -3.59 11.78
N LEU A 103 10.64 -2.82 12.77
CA LEU A 103 11.99 -2.89 13.31
C LEU A 103 12.13 -4.16 14.16
N ARG A 104 13.19 -4.92 13.90
CA ARG A 104 13.55 -6.10 14.70
C ARG A 104 15.05 -6.30 14.70
N GLN A 105 15.51 -7.04 15.69
CA GLN A 105 16.90 -7.43 15.78
C GLN A 105 17.12 -8.81 15.14
N ASP A 106 17.94 -8.87 14.10
CA ASP A 106 18.31 -10.10 13.39
C ASP A 106 19.72 -10.53 13.78
N TYR A 107 19.97 -11.84 13.86
CA TYR A 107 21.33 -12.38 14.00
C TYR A 107 21.97 -12.58 12.62
N ARG A 108 23.00 -11.79 12.28
CA ARG A 108 23.69 -11.84 10.98
C ARG A 108 25.19 -11.70 11.14
N GLY A 109 25.96 -12.59 10.52
CA GLY A 109 27.42 -12.49 10.50
C GLY A 109 28.05 -12.47 11.89
N ASN A 110 27.55 -13.34 12.78
CA ASN A 110 27.99 -13.50 14.18
C ASN A 110 27.72 -12.31 15.11
N LYS A 111 26.79 -11.42 14.77
CA LYS A 111 26.36 -10.32 15.63
C LYS A 111 24.88 -10.03 15.46
N TYR A 112 24.27 -9.41 16.46
CA TYR A 112 22.92 -8.87 16.33
C TYR A 112 22.94 -7.51 15.62
N VAL A 113 22.01 -7.33 14.68
CA VAL A 113 21.84 -6.09 13.90
C VAL A 113 20.38 -5.71 13.80
N TRP A 114 20.11 -4.40 13.80
CA TRP A 114 18.77 -3.89 13.53
C TRP A 114 18.42 -4.02 12.06
N THR A 115 17.19 -4.41 11.78
CA THR A 115 16.65 -4.58 10.43
C THR A 115 15.18 -4.18 10.39
N TRP A 116 14.73 -3.66 9.26
CA TRP A 116 13.31 -3.48 8.97
C TRP A 116 12.79 -4.68 8.19
N SER A 117 11.57 -5.14 8.51
CA SER A 117 10.93 -6.27 7.85
C SER A 117 10.69 -6.06 6.35
N ASP A 118 10.54 -4.81 5.91
CA ASP A 118 10.36 -4.43 4.50
C ASP A 118 11.69 -4.27 3.74
N GLY A 119 12.82 -4.53 4.39
CA GLY A 119 14.16 -4.40 3.80
C GLY A 119 14.71 -2.97 3.79
N SER A 120 14.05 -2.01 4.43
CA SER A 120 14.55 -0.64 4.57
C SER A 120 15.88 -0.57 5.34
N PRO A 121 16.73 0.43 5.06
CA PRO A 121 17.96 0.66 5.82
C PRO A 121 17.67 0.94 7.30
N ALA A 122 18.44 0.33 8.20
CA ALA A 122 18.27 0.44 9.66
C ALA A 122 19.40 1.25 10.33
N ASP A 123 20.02 2.18 9.59
CA ASP A 123 21.17 2.95 10.05
C ASP A 123 20.84 3.80 11.29
N GLU A 124 19.69 4.48 11.29
CA GLU A 124 19.25 5.30 12.43
C GLU A 124 19.02 4.47 13.71
N ALA A 125 18.35 3.31 13.58
CA ALA A 125 18.11 2.42 14.71
C ALA A 125 19.43 1.86 15.29
N SER A 126 20.36 1.51 14.41
CA SER A 126 21.70 1.04 14.81
C SER A 126 22.46 2.08 15.61
N TRP A 127 22.33 3.36 15.28
CA TRP A 127 22.98 4.45 16.02
C TRP A 127 22.29 4.71 17.36
N LYS A 128 20.95 4.64 17.41
CA LYS A 128 20.15 4.94 18.60
C LYS A 128 20.29 3.86 19.68
N TYR A 129 20.18 2.59 19.32
CA TYR A 129 20.12 1.48 20.28
C TYR A 129 21.44 0.71 20.39
N GLY A 130 22.39 0.97 19.50
CA GLY A 130 23.62 0.19 19.39
C GLY A 130 23.37 -1.22 18.83
N ASN A 131 24.46 -1.90 18.48
CA ASN A 131 24.45 -3.31 18.09
C ASN A 131 25.17 -4.10 19.18
N THR A 132 24.50 -4.31 20.32
CA THR A 132 25.03 -5.17 21.39
C THR A 132 24.37 -6.54 21.33
N ASP A 133 25.13 -7.57 21.73
CA ASP A 133 24.62 -8.93 21.93
C ASP A 133 23.98 -9.10 23.32
N ASP A 134 24.05 -8.08 24.19
CA ASP A 134 23.55 -8.13 25.57
C ASP A 134 22.01 -8.22 25.68
N PHE A 135 21.31 -7.75 24.64
CA PHE A 135 19.85 -7.78 24.58
C PHE A 135 19.44 -8.33 23.21
N THR A 136 18.75 -9.48 23.21
CA THR A 136 18.34 -10.22 22.00
C THR A 136 16.83 -10.36 21.94
N GLY A 137 16.27 -10.48 20.73
CA GLY A 137 14.83 -10.73 20.56
C GLY A 137 13.98 -9.49 20.81
N LEU A 138 14.54 -8.32 20.57
CA LEU A 138 13.86 -7.04 20.66
C LEU A 138 13.28 -6.61 19.31
N CYS A 139 12.07 -6.05 19.39
CA CYS A 139 11.30 -5.53 18.28
C CYS A 139 10.81 -4.13 18.59
N GLY A 140 10.69 -3.29 17.55
CA GLY A 140 10.33 -1.89 17.69
C GLY A 140 8.83 -1.68 17.82
N ILE A 141 8.47 -0.73 18.66
CA ILE A 141 7.13 -0.15 18.74
C ILE A 141 7.20 1.35 18.47
N LEU A 142 6.12 1.92 17.96
CA LEU A 142 5.90 3.36 17.90
C LEU A 142 4.77 3.73 18.87
N ARG A 143 5.04 4.72 19.74
CA ARG A 143 4.07 5.26 20.69
C ARG A 143 3.27 6.40 20.07
N THR A 144 2.11 6.69 20.65
CA THR A 144 1.20 7.75 20.23
C THR A 144 1.79 9.16 20.32
N ASP A 145 2.81 9.38 21.15
CA ASP A 145 3.58 10.63 21.22
C ASP A 145 4.68 10.74 20.16
N GLY A 146 4.80 9.73 19.28
CA GLY A 146 5.82 9.64 18.24
C GLY A 146 7.15 9.11 18.73
N THR A 147 7.28 8.64 19.98
CA THR A 147 8.51 8.01 20.44
C THR A 147 8.60 6.56 19.98
N GLU A 148 9.77 6.17 19.48
CA GLU A 148 10.10 4.78 19.14
C GLU A 148 10.80 4.12 20.33
N ASP A 149 10.35 2.91 20.68
CA ASP A 149 10.85 2.12 21.82
C ASP A 149 10.96 0.64 21.43
N LEU A 150 11.52 -0.19 22.32
CA LEU A 150 11.76 -1.61 22.09
C LEU A 150 10.98 -2.47 23.09
N ARG A 151 10.51 -3.63 22.62
CA ARG A 151 9.86 -4.68 23.44
C ARG A 151 10.32 -6.05 23.01
N ASN A 152 10.08 -7.09 23.81
CA ASN A 152 10.36 -8.44 23.35
C ASN A 152 9.42 -8.77 22.18
N CYS A 153 9.95 -9.36 21.12
CA CYS A 153 9.17 -9.68 19.92
C CYS A 153 7.99 -10.64 20.20
N THR A 154 8.07 -11.42 21.29
CA THR A 154 7.03 -12.34 21.74
C THR A 154 6.01 -11.69 22.67
N ASP A 155 6.22 -10.43 23.06
CA ASP A 155 5.27 -9.73 23.92
C ASP A 155 3.94 -9.56 23.18
N PRO A 156 2.81 -9.68 23.88
CA PRO A 156 1.50 -9.44 23.29
C PRO A 156 1.27 -7.93 23.05
N LEU A 157 0.91 -7.55 21.81
CA LEU A 157 0.41 -6.20 21.49
C LEU A 157 -0.77 -6.28 20.51
N ARG A 158 -1.82 -5.49 20.73
CA ARG A 158 -3.05 -5.52 19.91
C ARG A 158 -2.89 -4.82 18.57
N THR A 159 -2.02 -3.81 18.54
CA THR A 159 -1.96 -2.79 17.50
C THR A 159 -0.67 -2.89 16.71
N PHE A 160 -0.77 -2.73 15.41
CA PHE A 160 0.34 -2.80 14.47
C PHE A 160 0.00 -2.01 13.21
N ILE A 161 1.02 -1.54 12.50
CA ILE A 161 0.82 -0.67 11.34
C ILE A 161 1.40 -1.35 10.11
N CYS A 162 0.56 -1.54 9.09
CA CYS A 162 0.98 -2.01 7.78
C CYS A 162 1.19 -0.83 6.83
N LYS A 163 2.10 -0.99 5.87
CA LYS A 163 2.50 0.02 4.89
C LYS A 163 2.78 -0.63 3.53
N LYS A 164 2.28 -0.03 2.44
CA LYS A 164 2.60 -0.44 1.06
C LYS A 164 2.66 0.73 0.08
N ASN A 165 3.31 0.51 -1.07
CA ASN A 165 3.42 1.48 -2.15
C ASN A 165 2.09 1.66 -2.90
N LEU A 166 1.69 2.91 -3.13
CA LEU A 166 0.55 3.22 -3.99
C LEU A 166 0.98 3.23 -5.47
N LYS A 167 0.29 2.45 -6.30
CA LYS A 167 0.42 2.52 -7.76
C LYS A 167 -0.55 3.57 -8.29
N MET A 168 -0.01 4.69 -8.77
CA MET A 168 -0.80 5.81 -9.31
C MET A 168 -0.93 5.67 -10.82
N TRP A 169 -2.10 6.04 -11.35
CA TRP A 169 -2.43 5.92 -12.76
C TRP A 169 -2.71 7.28 -13.39
N TYR A 170 -2.24 7.43 -14.63
CA TYR A 170 -2.38 8.65 -15.41
C TYR A 170 -2.83 8.31 -16.84
N VAL A 171 -3.78 9.07 -17.37
CA VAL A 171 -4.30 8.92 -18.74
C VAL A 171 -4.26 10.25 -19.47
N VAL A 172 -4.24 10.23 -20.81
CA VAL A 172 -4.39 11.44 -21.61
C VAL A 172 -5.74 12.10 -21.30
N SER A 173 -5.73 13.40 -21.03
CA SER A 173 -6.92 14.18 -20.70
C SER A 173 -7.83 14.37 -21.92
N ASP A 174 -9.12 14.09 -21.75
CA ASP A 174 -10.16 14.24 -22.77
C ASP A 174 -10.44 15.73 -23.11
N VAL A 175 -10.26 16.63 -22.15
CA VAL A 175 -10.38 18.09 -22.32
C VAL A 175 -9.47 18.58 -23.44
N PHE A 176 -8.27 18.02 -23.54
CA PHE A 176 -7.31 18.38 -24.59
C PHE A 176 -7.57 17.63 -25.90
N GLU A 177 -8.07 16.40 -25.87
CA GLU A 177 -8.49 15.71 -27.11
C GLU A 177 -9.60 16.48 -27.84
N ASN A 178 -10.52 17.13 -27.10
CA ASN A 178 -11.63 17.88 -27.67
C ASN A 178 -11.28 19.32 -28.04
N ALA A 179 -10.42 20.00 -27.27
CA ALA A 179 -10.03 21.39 -27.54
C ALA A 179 -9.10 21.55 -28.75
N TYR A 180 -8.34 20.51 -29.12
CA TYR A 180 -7.33 20.55 -30.18
C TYR A 180 -7.76 19.85 -31.48
N ARG A 181 -9.03 19.45 -31.57
CA ARG A 181 -9.58 18.73 -32.73
C ARG A 181 -9.86 19.63 -33.94
N ASP A 182 -9.89 20.96 -33.74
CA ASP A 182 -10.26 21.96 -34.75
C ASP A 182 -9.08 22.73 -35.37
N GLU A 183 -7.83 22.52 -34.93
CA GLU A 183 -6.66 23.22 -35.50
C GLU A 183 -5.82 22.31 -36.40
N ASP A 184 -5.46 22.82 -37.59
CA ASP A 184 -4.64 22.16 -38.61
C ASP A 184 -3.17 22.06 -38.13
N PHE A 185 -2.77 20.88 -37.65
CA PHE A 185 -1.45 20.63 -37.04
C PHE A 185 -0.42 20.14 -38.05
N SER A 186 0.41 21.04 -38.59
CA SER A 186 1.60 20.66 -39.36
C SER A 186 2.94 20.95 -38.68
N VAL A 187 2.98 21.46 -37.43
CA VAL A 187 4.27 21.98 -36.90
C VAL A 187 4.64 21.61 -35.45
N GLU A 188 3.75 21.09 -34.59
CA GLU A 188 4.16 20.74 -33.23
C GLU A 188 3.56 19.41 -32.75
N PRO A 189 4.36 18.46 -32.23
CA PRO A 189 3.82 17.22 -31.71
C PRO A 189 2.93 17.55 -30.51
N GLN A 190 1.63 17.25 -30.66
CA GLN A 190 0.55 17.53 -29.71
C GLN A 190 1.00 17.34 -28.26
N LYS A 191 1.03 18.43 -27.46
CA LYS A 191 1.33 18.34 -26.03
C LYS A 191 0.25 17.50 -25.36
N LEU A 192 0.57 16.24 -25.05
CA LEU A 192 -0.32 15.38 -24.29
C LEU A 192 -0.31 15.84 -22.83
N LEU A 193 -1.44 16.34 -22.35
CA LEU A 193 -1.65 16.50 -20.92
C LEU A 193 -2.13 15.17 -20.35
N PHE A 194 -1.49 14.74 -19.28
CA PHE A 194 -1.93 13.57 -18.52
C PHE A 194 -2.61 14.02 -17.24
N GLU A 195 -3.73 13.40 -16.92
CA GLU A 195 -4.46 13.58 -15.68
C GLU A 195 -4.41 12.32 -14.83
N ARG A 196 -4.40 12.50 -13.50
CA ARG A 196 -4.47 11.38 -12.57
C ARG A 196 -5.85 10.75 -12.64
N VAL A 197 -5.88 9.43 -12.76
CA VAL A 197 -7.12 8.66 -12.69
C VAL A 197 -7.50 8.50 -11.22
N TRP A 198 -8.72 8.91 -10.89
CA TRP A 198 -9.30 8.73 -9.57
C TRP A 198 -10.32 7.58 -9.57
N PRO A 199 -10.53 6.88 -8.44
CA PRO A 199 -11.56 5.83 -8.34
C PRO A 199 -12.97 6.33 -8.72
N PRO A 200 -13.87 5.49 -9.28
CA PRO A 200 -13.75 4.05 -9.54
C PRO A 200 -13.06 3.71 -10.88
N LYS A 201 -12.70 4.72 -11.68
CA LYS A 201 -12.11 4.50 -13.02
C LYS A 201 -10.80 3.70 -12.97
N VAL A 202 -10.07 3.79 -11.85
CA VAL A 202 -8.84 3.02 -11.61
C VAL A 202 -9.09 1.51 -11.64
N GLU A 203 -10.23 1.04 -11.12
CA GLU A 203 -10.54 -0.39 -11.02
C GLU A 203 -10.72 -1.03 -12.41
N LEU A 204 -11.16 -0.24 -13.39
CA LEU A 204 -11.44 -0.71 -14.75
C LEU A 204 -10.24 -0.55 -15.71
N ILE A 205 -9.11 -0.01 -15.25
CA ILE A 205 -7.98 0.33 -16.12
C ILE A 205 -7.44 -0.87 -16.88
N ASN A 206 -7.33 -2.03 -16.21
CA ASN A 206 -6.73 -3.23 -16.80
C ASN A 206 -7.59 -3.81 -17.92
N ASP A 207 -8.88 -3.49 -17.98
CA ASP A 207 -9.80 -3.95 -19.02
C ASP A 207 -9.62 -3.16 -20.33
N TYR A 208 -9.11 -1.93 -20.25
CA TYR A 208 -9.00 -1.01 -21.38
C TYR A 208 -7.57 -0.77 -21.87
N LEU A 209 -6.57 -1.08 -21.04
CA LEU A 209 -5.18 -0.73 -21.31
C LEU A 209 -4.28 -1.96 -21.51
N LYS A 210 -3.49 -1.92 -22.58
CA LYS A 210 -2.46 -2.91 -22.89
C LYS A 210 -1.08 -2.39 -22.52
N HIS A 211 -0.37 -3.14 -21.68
CA HIS A 211 1.01 -2.83 -21.30
C HIS A 211 1.94 -2.81 -22.53
N LEU A 212 2.80 -1.80 -22.60
CA LEU A 212 3.80 -1.61 -23.65
C LEU A 212 5.22 -1.84 -23.16
N ALA A 213 5.61 -1.18 -22.07
CA ALA A 213 6.96 -1.23 -21.55
C ALA A 213 7.02 -0.85 -20.07
N LYS A 214 8.05 -1.37 -19.38
CA LYS A 214 8.39 -1.04 -18.00
C LYS A 214 9.81 -0.48 -17.91
N THR A 215 10.02 0.52 -17.07
CA THR A 215 11.32 1.16 -16.85
C THR A 215 11.35 1.84 -15.49
N THR A 216 12.54 2.06 -14.95
CA THR A 216 12.73 2.94 -13.78
C THR A 216 12.88 4.39 -14.21
N VAL A 217 12.32 5.32 -13.42
CA VAL A 217 12.47 6.77 -13.57
C VAL A 217 12.69 7.44 -12.20
N SER A 218 13.18 8.68 -12.19
CA SER A 218 13.42 9.43 -10.95
C SER A 218 12.29 10.41 -10.61
N LYS A 219 11.44 10.75 -11.59
CA LYS A 219 10.28 11.63 -11.41
C LYS A 219 9.08 11.10 -12.17
N GLU A 220 7.88 11.44 -11.70
CA GLU A 220 6.63 11.11 -12.40
C GLU A 220 6.59 11.72 -13.81
N THR A 221 7.10 12.95 -13.96
CA THR A 221 7.19 13.65 -15.26
C THR A 221 8.04 12.91 -16.28
N ASP A 222 9.05 12.17 -15.83
CA ASP A 222 9.90 11.39 -16.72
C ASP A 222 9.12 10.20 -17.30
N CYS A 223 8.18 9.63 -16.55
CA CYS A 223 7.30 8.57 -17.05
C CYS A 223 6.34 9.11 -18.11
N ALA A 224 5.75 10.28 -17.86
CA ALA A 224 4.93 10.99 -18.86
C ALA A 224 5.71 11.25 -20.15
N TYR A 225 6.97 11.70 -20.05
CA TYR A 225 7.84 11.91 -21.20
C TYR A 225 8.12 10.63 -22.00
N LYS A 226 8.30 9.50 -21.29
CA LYS A 226 8.48 8.20 -21.94
C LYS A 226 7.21 7.74 -22.64
N CYS A 227 6.05 7.92 -22.02
CA CYS A 227 4.77 7.64 -22.68
C CYS A 227 4.62 8.50 -23.94
N PHE A 228 4.89 9.80 -23.86
CA PHE A 228 4.83 10.70 -25.02
C PHE A 228 5.67 10.26 -26.22
N ARG A 229 6.85 9.68 -25.98
CA ARG A 229 7.72 9.15 -27.04
C ARG A 229 7.37 7.75 -27.53
N ALA A 230 6.56 7.01 -26.77
CA ALA A 230 6.13 5.67 -27.14
C ALA A 230 4.92 5.76 -28.09
N ASN A 231 5.05 5.13 -29.26
CA ASN A 231 3.98 5.13 -30.24
C ASN A 231 2.69 4.53 -29.65
N ALA A 232 1.56 5.22 -29.86
CA ALA A 232 0.22 4.87 -29.36
C ALA A 232 0.06 4.86 -27.82
N CYS A 233 1.02 5.36 -27.03
CA CYS A 233 0.84 5.45 -25.59
C CYS A 233 -0.24 6.48 -25.23
N ARG A 234 -1.16 6.09 -24.34
CA ARG A 234 -2.23 6.97 -23.83
C ARG A 234 -2.37 6.92 -22.31
N ALA A 235 -1.59 6.09 -21.64
CA ALA A 235 -1.64 5.98 -20.19
C ALA A 235 -0.31 5.48 -19.64
N PHE A 236 -0.05 5.79 -18.38
CA PHE A 236 1.08 5.25 -17.65
C PHE A 236 0.73 5.07 -16.17
N SER A 237 1.48 4.23 -15.48
CA SER A 237 1.43 4.12 -14.04
C SER A 237 2.81 4.36 -13.43
N VAL A 238 2.81 4.91 -12.23
CA VAL A 238 4.02 5.15 -11.43
C VAL A 238 3.81 4.62 -10.03
N GLN A 239 4.81 3.89 -9.52
CA GLN A 239 4.82 3.36 -8.16
C GLN A 239 6.22 3.49 -7.60
N CYS A 240 6.36 3.89 -6.34
CA CYS A 240 7.65 3.89 -5.67
C CYS A 240 8.26 2.49 -5.66
N ILE A 241 9.56 2.38 -5.95
CA ILE A 241 10.25 1.08 -5.91
C ILE A 241 10.40 0.60 -4.46
N VAL A 242 10.73 1.52 -3.56
CA VAL A 242 10.88 1.26 -2.13
C VAL A 242 9.92 2.15 -1.34
N ASN A 243 9.44 1.63 -0.22
CA ASN A 243 8.39 2.28 0.57
C ASN A 243 8.94 3.25 1.64
N TRP A 244 10.22 3.21 2.00
CA TRP A 244 10.84 4.10 3.00
C TRP A 244 11.24 5.48 2.44
N ASN A 245 11.80 5.54 1.22
CA ASN A 245 12.17 6.79 0.57
C ASN A 245 11.96 6.71 -0.95
N CYS A 246 10.94 7.41 -1.44
CA CYS A 246 10.56 7.35 -2.84
C CYS A 246 11.40 8.33 -3.70
N GLU A 247 12.60 7.89 -4.08
CA GLU A 247 13.48 8.62 -5.02
C GLU A 247 13.42 8.07 -6.45
N LYS A 248 12.93 6.83 -6.59
CA LYS A 248 12.81 6.14 -7.86
C LYS A 248 11.46 5.45 -7.95
N TYR A 249 10.93 5.43 -9.18
CA TYR A 249 9.63 4.88 -9.50
C TYR A 249 9.75 3.80 -10.56
N ASP A 250 8.99 2.72 -10.38
CA ASP A 250 8.61 1.85 -11.48
C ASP A 250 7.58 2.58 -12.34
N CYS A 251 7.93 2.78 -13.60
CA CYS A 251 7.12 3.41 -14.62
C CYS A 251 6.70 2.34 -15.63
N GLU A 252 5.40 2.15 -15.78
CA GLU A 252 4.82 1.28 -16.80
C GLU A 252 3.99 2.14 -17.76
N VAL A 253 4.15 1.94 -19.06
CA VAL A 253 3.43 2.68 -20.09
C VAL A 253 2.48 1.77 -20.86
N TYR A 254 1.34 2.31 -21.28
CA TYR A 254 0.22 1.55 -21.83
C TYR A 254 -0.41 2.27 -23.02
N ARG A 255 -1.04 1.47 -23.89
CA ARG A 255 -1.91 1.96 -24.96
C ARG A 255 -3.34 1.44 -24.77
N PRO A 256 -4.35 2.07 -25.38
CA PRO A 256 -5.70 1.53 -25.42
C PRO A 256 -5.72 0.17 -26.12
N ASN A 257 -6.61 -0.71 -25.68
CA ASN A 257 -6.94 -1.93 -26.41
C ASN A 257 -7.45 -1.58 -27.81
N ALA A 258 -7.05 -2.37 -28.81
CA ALA A 258 -7.65 -2.27 -30.12
C ALA A 258 -9.05 -2.88 -30.04
N PHE A 259 -10.08 -2.09 -30.34
CA PHE A 259 -11.44 -2.58 -30.54
C PHE A 259 -11.53 -3.36 -31.85
#